data_AF-A0A3N5HDI2-F1
#
_entry.id   AF-A0A3N5HDI2-F1
#
_cell.length_a   1.000
_cell.length_b   1.000
_cell.length_c   1.000
_cell.angle_alpha   90.00
_cell.angle_beta   90.00
_cell.angle_gamma   90.00
#
_symmetry.space_group_name_H-M   'P 1'
#
loop_
_entity.id
_entity.type
_entity.pdbx_description
1 polymer ?
#
loop_
_entity_poly.entity_id
_entity_poly.type
_entity_poly.pdbx_seq_one_letter_code
_entity_poly.pdbx_strand_id
1 'polypeptide(L)'
;MTRALRLSLLVVLPAALVLAADSKPPAMDEQLAVHVKDAKWAPPKAPEIPPGVMGSPIASDPNGPNIGYAKFAPGYTFPMHWHSATEYTVLISGKGQFTVNGKTYDLEPGSYIVIPAKAHHLAKCAPGAECILLTRRAGPADYNWVK
;
A
#
# COMPACT_ATOMS: atom_id res chain seq x y z
N MET A 1 50.19 -3.56 52.47
CA MET A 1 48.81 -3.85 52.02
C MET A 1 48.40 -2.79 51.00
N THR A 2 48.65 -3.02 49.71
CA THR A 2 48.36 -2.06 48.63
C THR A 2 47.02 -2.41 47.98
N ARG A 3 46.03 -1.52 48.12
CA ARG A 3 44.70 -1.65 47.49
C ARG A 3 44.83 -1.30 46.00
N ALA A 4 44.53 -2.25 45.12
CA ALA A 4 44.41 -2.01 43.69
C ALA A 4 43.09 -1.26 43.38
N LEU A 5 43.21 -0.12 42.71
CA LEU A 5 42.09 0.68 42.22
C LEU A 5 41.47 -0.02 41.01
N ARG A 6 40.22 -0.48 41.11
CA ARG A 6 39.48 -1.08 39.99
C ARG A 6 38.92 0.04 39.11
N LEU A 7 39.47 0.18 37.91
CA LEU A 7 38.95 1.07 36.87
C LEU A 7 37.77 0.37 36.18
N SER A 8 36.54 0.81 36.46
CA SER A 8 35.34 0.31 35.78
C SER A 8 35.26 0.93 34.38
N LEU A 9 35.53 0.13 33.35
CA LEU A 9 35.38 0.53 31.96
C LEU A 9 33.89 0.56 31.59
N LEU A 10 33.30 1.74 31.46
CA LEU A 10 31.96 1.91 30.89
C LEU A 10 32.03 1.67 29.37
N VAL A 11 31.52 0.52 28.93
CA VAL A 11 31.31 0.22 27.51
C VAL A 11 30.05 0.96 27.06
N VAL A 12 30.21 2.08 26.37
CA VAL A 12 29.12 2.75 25.64
C VAL A 12 28.90 1.96 24.35
N LEU A 13 27.86 1.13 24.28
CA LEU A 13 27.46 0.52 23.01
C LEU A 13 26.92 1.64 22.09
N PRO A 14 27.45 1.80 20.86
CA PRO A 14 26.83 2.70 19.90
C PRO A 14 25.47 2.09 19.51
N ALA A 15 24.40 2.86 19.69
CA ALA A 15 23.09 2.52 19.14
C ALA A 15 23.23 2.47 17.62
N ALA A 16 23.30 1.26 17.06
CA ALA A 16 23.33 1.06 15.63
C ALA A 16 21.99 1.55 15.07
N LEU A 17 22.02 2.70 14.39
CA LEU A 17 20.91 3.21 13.62
C LEU A 17 20.69 2.23 12.46
N VAL A 18 19.74 1.31 12.63
CA VAL A 18 19.31 0.43 11.52
C VAL A 18 18.60 1.33 10.52
N LEU A 19 19.33 1.79 9.52
CA LEU A 19 18.76 2.34 8.30
C LEU A 19 17.88 1.25 7.69
N ALA A 20 16.56 1.43 7.71
CA ALA A 20 15.63 0.54 7.05
C ALA A 20 15.97 0.54 5.56
N ALA A 21 16.69 -0.49 5.11
CA ALA A 21 16.97 -0.68 3.71
C ALA A 21 15.62 -0.80 2.97
N ASP A 22 15.46 0.03 1.94
CA ASP A 22 14.38 -0.03 0.96
C ASP A 22 14.46 -1.38 0.24
N SER A 23 13.94 -2.42 0.89
CA SER A 23 13.89 -3.76 0.32
C SER A 23 12.85 -3.76 -0.80
N LYS A 24 13.29 -4.14 -1.99
CA LYS A 24 12.40 -4.41 -3.13
C LYS A 24 11.36 -5.46 -2.71
N PRO A 25 10.08 -5.32 -3.09
CA PRO A 25 9.10 -6.37 -2.85
C PRO A 25 9.51 -7.70 -3.51
N PRO A 26 9.10 -8.85 -2.94
CA PRO A 26 9.18 -10.17 -3.58
C PRO A 26 8.61 -10.19 -5.02
N ALA A 27 9.00 -11.17 -5.82
CA ALA A 27 8.38 -11.43 -7.13
C ALA A 27 6.98 -12.05 -6.99
N MET A 28 6.18 -11.97 -8.06
CA MET A 28 4.78 -12.39 -8.04
C MET A 28 4.56 -13.90 -7.98
N ASP A 29 5.58 -14.70 -8.31
CA ASP A 29 5.56 -16.17 -8.32
C ASP A 29 6.20 -16.80 -7.06
N GLU A 30 6.63 -15.98 -6.11
CA GLU A 30 7.12 -16.46 -4.82
C GLU A 30 5.96 -16.94 -3.93
N GLN A 31 6.21 -17.98 -3.12
CA GLN A 31 5.25 -18.43 -2.12
C GLN A 31 5.17 -17.43 -0.96
N LEU A 32 4.01 -16.80 -0.80
CA LEU A 32 3.77 -15.78 0.23
C LEU A 32 2.51 -16.10 1.04
N ALA A 33 2.59 -15.86 2.35
CA ALA A 33 1.45 -15.78 3.25
C ALA A 33 1.56 -14.46 4.00
N VAL A 34 0.66 -13.51 3.72
CA VAL A 34 0.71 -12.16 4.27
C VAL A 34 -0.55 -11.84 5.05
N HIS A 35 -0.42 -11.01 6.09
CA HIS A 35 -1.54 -10.56 6.89
C HIS A 35 -1.57 -9.02 6.94
N VAL A 36 -2.77 -8.44 6.86
CA VAL A 36 -2.96 -6.98 6.92
C VAL A 36 -2.41 -6.38 8.22
N LYS A 37 -2.51 -7.11 9.34
CA LYS A 37 -1.98 -6.66 10.65
C LYS A 37 -0.47 -6.45 10.66
N ASP A 38 0.26 -7.12 9.76
CA ASP A 38 1.71 -7.07 9.65
C ASP A 38 2.16 -6.11 8.54
N ALA A 39 1.21 -5.41 7.89
CA ALA A 39 1.48 -4.48 6.81
C ALA A 39 2.30 -3.28 7.29
N LYS A 40 3.36 -2.96 6.54
CA LYS A 40 4.19 -1.78 6.75
C LYS A 40 3.67 -0.66 5.86
N TRP A 41 2.98 0.30 6.47
CA TRP A 41 2.34 1.40 5.76
C TRP A 41 3.31 2.55 5.54
N ALA A 42 3.43 3.01 4.30
CA ALA A 42 4.16 4.22 3.95
C ALA A 42 3.39 5.04 2.92
N PRO A 43 3.60 6.35 2.83
CA PRO A 43 3.12 7.12 1.69
C PRO A 43 3.67 6.53 0.39
N PRO A 44 2.93 6.59 -0.74
CA PRO A 44 3.45 6.17 -2.02
C PRO A 44 4.72 6.95 -2.39
N LYS A 45 5.69 6.29 -3.01
CA LYS A 45 6.92 6.93 -3.48
C LYS A 45 6.71 7.83 -4.70
N ALA A 46 5.59 7.62 -5.41
CA ALA A 46 5.22 8.36 -6.61
C ALA A 46 4.57 9.70 -6.21
N PRO A 47 5.25 10.85 -6.36
CA PRO A 47 4.79 12.14 -5.84
C PRO A 47 3.53 12.67 -6.53
N GLU A 48 3.18 12.14 -7.70
CA GLU A 48 1.94 12.45 -8.42
C GLU A 48 0.70 11.85 -7.74
N ILE A 49 0.87 10.89 -6.83
CA ILE A 49 -0.23 10.34 -6.06
C ILE A 49 -0.61 11.34 -4.95
N PRO A 50 -1.88 11.83 -4.93
CA PRO A 50 -2.30 12.81 -3.95
C PRO A 50 -2.16 12.29 -2.50
N PRO A 51 -1.82 13.16 -1.54
CA PRO A 51 -1.78 12.79 -0.12
C PRO A 51 -3.11 12.19 0.36
N GLY A 52 -3.06 11.30 1.38
CA GLY A 52 -4.27 10.69 1.98
C GLY A 52 -4.41 9.19 1.71
N VAL A 53 -3.53 8.63 0.88
CA VAL A 53 -3.33 7.18 0.71
C VAL A 53 -2.01 6.74 1.35
N MET A 54 -2.02 5.55 1.96
CA MET A 54 -0.83 4.81 2.37
C MET A 54 -0.80 3.47 1.61
N GLY A 55 0.38 3.04 1.20
CA GLY A 55 0.60 1.76 0.54
C GLY A 55 1.40 0.78 1.39
N SER A 56 1.19 -0.51 1.16
CA SER A 56 2.06 -1.58 1.65
C SER A 56 2.22 -2.63 0.53
N PRO A 57 3.33 -2.58 -0.24
CA PRO A 57 3.59 -3.55 -1.31
C PRO A 57 3.71 -4.97 -0.76
N ILE A 58 3.13 -5.95 -1.45
CA ILE A 58 3.24 -7.38 -1.11
C ILE A 58 4.21 -8.08 -2.08
N ALA A 59 4.01 -7.90 -3.39
CA ALA A 59 4.87 -8.45 -4.43
C ALA A 59 4.79 -7.63 -5.72
N SER A 60 5.83 -7.67 -6.54
CA SER A 60 5.89 -6.98 -7.83
C SER A 60 6.96 -7.57 -8.76
N ASP A 61 6.59 -7.74 -10.03
CA ASP A 61 7.55 -8.03 -11.09
C ASP A 61 8.05 -6.72 -11.73
N PRO A 62 9.29 -6.67 -12.25
CA PRO A 62 9.81 -5.51 -12.96
C PRO A 62 8.92 -5.17 -14.17
N ASN A 63 8.36 -3.95 -14.20
CA ASN A 63 7.45 -3.47 -15.25
C ASN A 63 6.22 -4.38 -15.49
N GLY A 64 5.87 -5.21 -14.49
CA GLY A 64 4.89 -6.26 -14.62
C GLY A 64 3.82 -6.20 -13.54
N PRO A 65 3.10 -7.31 -13.31
CA PRO A 65 2.07 -7.40 -12.30
C PRO A 65 2.57 -7.00 -10.91
N ASN A 66 1.67 -6.46 -10.11
CA ASN A 66 1.93 -6.10 -8.73
C ASN A 66 0.71 -6.35 -7.87
N ILE A 67 0.95 -6.54 -6.57
CA ILE A 67 -0.08 -6.67 -5.56
C ILE A 67 0.37 -5.98 -4.27
N GLY A 68 -0.57 -5.32 -3.60
CA GLY A 68 -0.30 -4.64 -2.35
C GLY A 68 -1.58 -4.25 -1.63
N TYR A 69 -1.42 -3.82 -0.39
CA TYR A 69 -2.49 -3.16 0.33
C TYR A 69 -2.47 -1.65 0.07
N ALA A 70 -3.66 -1.07 -0.05
CA ALA A 70 -3.88 0.37 -0.01
C ALA A 70 -4.74 0.72 1.20
N LYS A 71 -4.42 1.83 1.86
CA LYS A 71 -5.17 2.36 3.00
C LYS A 71 -5.56 3.80 2.69
N PHE A 72 -6.86 4.07 2.70
CA PHE A 72 -7.42 5.40 2.48
C PHE A 72 -7.91 5.98 3.80
N ALA A 73 -7.58 7.24 4.04
CA ALA A 73 -8.12 7.98 5.18
C ALA A 73 -9.66 8.06 5.11
N PRO A 74 -10.36 8.22 6.25
CA PRO A 74 -11.81 8.39 6.27
C PRO A 74 -12.25 9.54 5.37
N GLY A 75 -13.25 9.31 4.50
CA GLY A 75 -13.78 10.32 3.57
C GLY A 75 -12.88 10.64 2.38
N TYR A 76 -11.70 10.01 2.27
CA TYR A 76 -10.77 10.28 1.18
C TYR A 76 -11.33 9.81 -0.17
N THR A 77 -11.05 10.60 -1.22
CA THR A 77 -11.34 10.25 -2.60
C THR A 77 -10.02 10.12 -3.36
N PHE A 78 -9.72 8.92 -3.82
CA PHE A 78 -8.64 8.67 -4.75
C PHE A 78 -9.09 9.12 -6.14
N PRO A 79 -8.45 10.14 -6.75
CA PRO A 79 -9.01 10.81 -7.93
C PRO A 79 -9.17 9.93 -9.16
N MET A 80 -9.91 10.45 -10.14
CA MET A 80 -10.15 9.77 -11.41
C MET A 80 -8.85 9.49 -12.16
N HIS A 81 -8.64 8.24 -12.54
CA HIS A 81 -7.47 7.79 -13.29
C HIS A 81 -7.78 6.50 -14.07
N TRP A 82 -6.79 6.01 -14.82
CA TRP A 82 -6.85 4.69 -15.46
C TRP A 82 -5.48 4.00 -15.49
N HIS A 83 -5.50 2.67 -15.65
CA HIS A 83 -4.33 1.79 -15.72
C HIS A 83 -4.19 1.14 -17.09
N SER A 84 -2.95 0.91 -17.53
CA SER A 84 -2.64 0.20 -18.78
C SER A 84 -3.11 -1.27 -18.78
N ALA A 85 -3.22 -1.87 -17.60
CA ALA A 85 -3.68 -3.24 -17.38
C ALA A 85 -4.89 -3.30 -16.45
N THR A 86 -5.59 -4.44 -16.44
CA THR A 86 -6.72 -4.68 -15.54
C THR A 86 -6.28 -4.62 -14.07
N GLU A 87 -7.08 -3.92 -13.25
CA GLU A 87 -6.97 -3.90 -11.81
C GLU A 87 -8.07 -4.78 -11.18
N TYR A 88 -7.71 -5.48 -10.10
CA TYR A 88 -8.58 -6.31 -9.30
C TYR A 88 -8.45 -5.87 -7.85
N THR A 89 -9.56 -5.52 -7.22
CA THR A 89 -9.53 -4.96 -5.88
C THR A 89 -10.55 -5.63 -4.97
N VAL A 90 -10.14 -5.98 -3.75
CA VAL A 90 -11.02 -6.42 -2.66
C VAL A 90 -11.06 -5.33 -1.59
N LEU A 91 -12.25 -4.90 -1.17
CA LEU A 91 -12.38 -4.08 0.04
C LEU A 91 -12.29 -4.99 1.27
N ILE A 92 -11.23 -4.85 2.07
CA ILE A 92 -11.02 -5.68 3.27
C ILE A 92 -11.71 -5.08 4.49
N SER A 93 -11.66 -3.75 4.65
CA SER A 93 -12.21 -3.04 5.80
C SER A 93 -12.73 -1.67 5.38
N GLY A 94 -13.69 -1.15 6.14
CA GLY A 94 -14.38 0.12 5.86
C GLY A 94 -15.61 -0.05 4.97
N LYS A 95 -16.09 1.06 4.43
CA LYS A 95 -17.15 1.12 3.42
C LYS A 95 -16.73 2.13 2.37
N GLY A 96 -17.06 1.90 1.11
CA GLY A 96 -16.63 2.81 0.06
C GLY A 96 -17.44 2.66 -1.22
N GLN A 97 -17.04 3.43 -2.22
CA GLN A 97 -17.62 3.40 -3.55
C GLN A 97 -16.52 3.39 -4.59
N PHE A 98 -16.70 2.63 -5.66
CA PHE A 98 -15.93 2.78 -6.88
C PHE A 98 -16.86 3.29 -7.98
N THR A 99 -16.43 4.33 -8.70
CA THR A 99 -17.07 4.72 -9.96
C THR A 99 -16.18 4.25 -11.08
N VAL A 100 -16.70 3.40 -11.96
CA VAL A 100 -15.98 2.85 -13.12
C VAL A 100 -16.79 3.17 -14.38
N ASN A 101 -16.19 3.91 -15.30
CA ASN A 101 -16.82 4.39 -16.54
C ASN A 101 -18.21 5.03 -16.29
N GLY A 102 -18.30 5.87 -15.25
CA GLY A 102 -19.52 6.61 -14.90
C GLY A 102 -20.56 5.80 -14.11
N LYS A 103 -20.38 4.49 -13.91
CA LYS A 103 -21.24 3.69 -13.04
C LYS A 103 -20.63 3.53 -11.65
N THR A 104 -21.39 3.87 -10.63
CA THR A 104 -20.97 3.75 -9.23
C THR A 104 -21.43 2.44 -8.62
N TYR A 105 -20.56 1.84 -7.82
CA TYR A 105 -20.77 0.60 -7.08
C TYR A 105 -20.46 0.85 -5.61
N ASP A 106 -21.40 0.54 -4.74
CA ASP A 106 -21.17 0.49 -3.30
C ASP A 106 -20.35 -0.76 -2.95
N LEU A 107 -19.38 -0.61 -2.07
CA LEU A 107 -18.51 -1.67 -1.58
C LEU A 107 -18.60 -1.78 -0.07
N GLU A 108 -18.72 -3.01 0.39
CA GLU A 108 -18.62 -3.45 1.78
C GLU A 108 -17.48 -4.47 1.95
N PRO A 109 -17.02 -4.77 3.19
CA PRO A 109 -15.96 -5.74 3.40
C PRO A 109 -16.23 -7.09 2.72
N GLY A 110 -15.27 -7.58 1.95
CA GLY A 110 -15.38 -8.78 1.11
C GLY A 110 -15.81 -8.49 -0.34
N SER A 111 -16.24 -7.27 -0.67
CA SER A 111 -16.58 -6.91 -2.06
C SER A 111 -15.35 -6.99 -2.96
N TYR A 112 -15.53 -7.62 -4.12
CA TYR A 112 -14.52 -7.73 -5.17
C TYR A 112 -14.95 -6.96 -6.41
N ILE A 113 -14.05 -6.15 -6.96
CA ILE A 113 -14.29 -5.38 -8.18
C ILE A 113 -13.19 -5.66 -9.20
N VAL A 114 -13.60 -5.80 -10.46
CA VAL A 114 -12.71 -5.87 -11.63
C VAL A 114 -12.82 -4.55 -12.38
N ILE A 115 -11.69 -3.91 -12.62
CA ILE A 115 -11.58 -2.65 -13.33
C ILE A 115 -10.79 -2.92 -14.61
N PRO A 116 -11.47 -3.01 -15.78
CA PRO A 116 -10.79 -3.30 -17.04
C PRO A 116 -9.69 -2.28 -17.37
N ALA A 117 -8.68 -2.73 -18.12
CA ALA A 117 -7.66 -1.83 -18.66
C ALA A 117 -8.29 -0.60 -19.34
N LYS A 118 -7.69 0.57 -19.11
CA LYS A 118 -8.15 1.88 -19.60
C LYS A 118 -9.54 2.34 -19.10
N ALA A 119 -10.20 1.59 -18.22
CA ALA A 119 -11.43 2.08 -17.59
C ALA A 119 -11.11 3.26 -16.67
N HIS A 120 -11.81 4.37 -16.86
CA HIS A 120 -11.69 5.53 -15.99
C HIS A 120 -12.37 5.20 -14.67
N HIS A 121 -11.65 5.33 -13.57
CA HIS A 121 -12.18 5.03 -12.26
C HIS A 121 -11.65 5.94 -11.15
N LEU A 122 -12.49 6.11 -10.13
CA LEU A 122 -12.14 6.73 -8.86
C LEU A 122 -12.65 5.85 -7.72
N ALA A 123 -12.04 6.02 -6.55
CA ALA A 123 -12.44 5.31 -5.34
C ALA A 123 -12.71 6.31 -4.21
N LYS A 124 -13.83 6.16 -3.51
CA LYS A 124 -14.19 7.00 -2.37
C LYS A 124 -14.36 6.15 -1.13
N CYS A 125 -13.60 6.45 -0.09
CA CYS A 125 -13.83 5.88 1.23
C CYS A 125 -14.94 6.66 1.95
N ALA A 126 -15.83 5.95 2.65
CA ALA A 126 -16.84 6.57 3.48
C ALA A 126 -16.18 7.35 4.65
N PRO A 127 -16.85 8.38 5.20
CA PRO A 127 -16.39 9.02 6.42
C PRO A 127 -16.46 8.07 7.64
N GLY A 128 -15.74 8.41 8.70
CA GLY A 128 -15.81 7.73 10.00
C GLY A 128 -14.80 6.61 10.23
N ALA A 129 -14.42 5.84 9.20
CA ALA A 129 -13.41 4.79 9.30
C ALA A 129 -12.51 4.75 8.06
N GLU A 130 -11.28 4.27 8.23
CA GLU A 130 -10.36 4.04 7.12
C GLU A 130 -10.84 2.87 6.23
N CYS A 131 -10.48 2.92 4.95
CA CYS A 131 -10.68 1.80 4.04
C CYS A 131 -9.35 1.09 3.83
N ILE A 132 -9.36 -0.24 3.90
CA ILE A 132 -8.22 -1.08 3.51
C ILE A 132 -8.63 -1.90 2.31
N LEU A 133 -7.81 -1.84 1.26
CA LEU A 133 -8.02 -2.56 0.01
C LEU A 133 -6.83 -3.50 -0.23
N LEU A 134 -7.10 -4.67 -0.80
CA LEU A 134 -6.09 -5.49 -1.47
C LEU A 134 -6.26 -5.27 -2.97
N THR A 135 -5.22 -4.74 -3.60
CA THR A 135 -5.26 -4.36 -5.01
C THR A 135 -4.18 -5.10 -5.76
N ARG A 136 -4.57 -5.78 -6.84
CA ARG A 136 -3.68 -6.45 -7.79
C ARG A 136 -3.87 -5.84 -9.17
N ARG A 137 -2.77 -5.57 -9.86
CA ARG A 137 -2.77 -5.19 -11.28
C ARG A 137 -2.10 -6.27 -12.09
N ALA A 138 -2.65 -6.57 -13.28
CA ALA A 138 -2.07 -7.53 -14.22
C ALA A 138 -0.87 -6.98 -15.01
N GLY A 139 -0.48 -5.73 -14.74
CA GLY A 139 0.65 -5.04 -15.36
C GLY A 139 1.23 -4.02 -14.39
N PRO A 140 2.02 -3.04 -14.87
CA PRO A 140 2.73 -2.10 -14.01
C PRO A 140 1.78 -1.28 -13.12
N ALA A 141 2.33 -0.68 -12.06
CA ALA A 141 1.61 0.26 -11.20
C ALA A 141 1.59 1.67 -11.82
N ASP A 142 1.10 1.79 -13.05
CA ASP A 142 1.02 3.06 -13.79
C ASP A 142 -0.21 3.88 -13.38
N TYR A 143 -0.12 5.20 -13.29
CA TYR A 143 -1.29 6.06 -13.02
C TYR A 143 -1.44 7.10 -14.11
N ASN A 144 -2.55 7.03 -14.84
CA ASN A 144 -2.87 8.01 -15.87
C ASN A 144 -4.02 8.89 -15.37
N TRP A 145 -3.67 10.04 -14.80
CA TRP A 145 -4.61 10.95 -14.15
C TRP A 145 -5.52 11.65 -15.17
N VAL A 146 -6.82 11.68 -14.86
CA VAL A 146 -7.81 12.44 -15.62
C VAL A 146 -7.99 13.79 -14.92
N LYS A 147 -7.65 14.87 -15.63
CA LYS A 147 -7.80 16.25 -15.14
C LYS A 147 -9.20 16.79 -15.42
#